data_AF-A0A1W9WDI5-F1
#
_entry.id   AF-A0A1W9WDI5-F1
#
_cell.length_a   1.000
_cell.length_b   1.000
_cell.length_c   1.000
_cell.angle_alpha   90.00
_cell.angle_beta   90.00
_cell.angle_gamma   90.00
#
_symmetry.space_group_name_H-M   'P 1'
#
loop_
_entity.id
_entity.type
_entity.pdbx_description
1 polymer ?
#
loop_
_entity_poly.entity_id
_entity_poly.type
_entity_poly.pdbx_seq_one_letter_code
_entity_poly.pdbx_strand_id
1 'polypeptide(L)'
;MRPKPTAYPTPSPTPNYPTVVLTPVHTPFPIKDAPRSPLHFAPQPATTHDVSTCFEIQQVILPSVPNPLDGGIPPAPEYVEDFDTELVPVTVVRAVNKWCGRVVSRESDPDNLASVVVEVPEHTGMLINLKIDNVLLQGSTGEAGNAPFDYLYRSLQPGRYSISIGEGISGAVIFSIERGQRVHITFEQTSASEVPRPAAQTGWSGYITSNTSTIIPYQGPGSLIIVRGGGPGSPFLLQSEGGYSVRNFAGSKPEHGDNAAEFGGLSPGRYRITFEGADIAVEVFVDGAGIAEVIFDLHQ
;
A
#
# COMPACT_ATOMS: atom_id res chain seq x y z
N MET A 1 -0.47 -53.94 26.84
CA MET A 1 -1.58 -53.70 25.89
C MET A 1 -1.20 -52.50 25.03
N ARG A 2 -1.09 -52.64 23.71
CA ARG A 2 -0.80 -51.49 22.82
C ARG A 2 -2.09 -50.70 22.58
N PRO A 3 -2.06 -49.35 22.62
CA PRO A 3 -3.23 -48.54 22.32
C PRO A 3 -3.61 -48.67 20.84
N LYS A 4 -4.92 -48.76 20.60
CA LYS A 4 -5.53 -48.87 19.27
C LYS A 4 -5.47 -47.49 18.60
N PRO A 5 -5.06 -47.37 17.32
CA PRO A 5 -4.99 -46.07 16.65
C PRO A 5 -6.39 -45.49 16.41
N THR A 6 -6.56 -44.24 16.80
CA THR A 6 -7.76 -43.43 16.59
C THR A 6 -7.82 -43.02 15.11
N ALA A 7 -8.95 -43.30 14.45
CA ALA A 7 -9.17 -42.90 13.07
C ALA A 7 -9.40 -41.37 12.98
N TYR A 8 -8.75 -40.73 12.01
CA TYR A 8 -8.97 -39.31 11.69
C TYR A 8 -10.33 -39.11 11.01
N PRO A 9 -11.06 -38.02 11.33
CA PRO A 9 -12.31 -37.70 10.66
C PRO A 9 -12.06 -37.34 9.19
N THR A 10 -12.96 -37.82 8.34
CA THR A 10 -12.98 -37.53 6.90
C THR A 10 -13.32 -36.05 6.67
N PRO A 11 -12.60 -35.31 5.81
CA PRO A 11 -12.94 -33.92 5.52
C PRO A 11 -14.34 -33.81 4.90
N SER A 12 -15.08 -32.79 5.33
CA SER A 12 -16.40 -32.47 4.77
C SER A 12 -16.25 -31.95 3.34
N PRO A 13 -17.18 -32.28 2.42
CA PRO A 13 -17.12 -31.79 1.04
C PRO A 13 -17.29 -30.26 1.00
N THR A 14 -16.42 -29.61 0.23
CA THR A 14 -16.47 -28.18 -0.05
C THR A 14 -17.74 -27.82 -0.83
N PRO A 15 -18.43 -26.70 -0.54
CA PRO A 15 -19.58 -26.26 -1.31
C PRO A 15 -19.18 -25.86 -2.74
N ASN A 16 -19.83 -26.46 -3.74
CA ASN A 16 -19.71 -26.09 -5.14
C ASN A 16 -20.43 -24.76 -5.41
N TYR A 17 -19.68 -23.71 -5.70
CA TYR A 17 -20.23 -22.50 -6.29
C TYR A 17 -20.19 -22.60 -7.82
N PRO A 18 -21.22 -22.12 -8.54
CA PRO A 18 -21.22 -22.15 -10.00
C PRO A 18 -20.18 -21.17 -10.56
N THR A 19 -19.15 -21.70 -11.21
CA THR A 19 -18.20 -20.93 -12.02
C THR A 19 -18.85 -20.55 -13.35
N VAL A 20 -19.10 -19.26 -13.59
CA VAL A 20 -19.47 -18.76 -14.91
C VAL A 20 -18.18 -18.59 -15.72
N VAL A 21 -17.85 -19.58 -16.55
CA VAL A 21 -16.73 -19.50 -17.47
C VAL A 21 -17.15 -18.67 -18.68
N LEU A 22 -16.71 -17.41 -18.75
CA LEU A 22 -16.78 -16.64 -19.99
C LEU A 22 -15.65 -17.11 -20.91
N THR A 23 -16.00 -17.66 -22.07
CA THR A 23 -15.02 -18.09 -23.06
C THR A 23 -14.45 -16.86 -23.78
N PRO A 24 -13.13 -16.67 -23.84
CA PRO A 24 -12.54 -15.60 -24.63
C PRO A 24 -12.84 -15.84 -26.11
N VAL A 25 -13.54 -14.90 -26.74
CA VAL A 25 -13.78 -14.92 -28.18
C VAL A 25 -12.52 -14.41 -28.86
N HIS A 26 -11.71 -15.34 -29.38
CA HIS A 26 -10.59 -15.02 -30.26
C HIS A 26 -11.15 -14.68 -31.65
N THR A 27 -11.34 -13.39 -31.95
CA THR A 27 -11.56 -12.93 -33.33
C THR A 27 -10.21 -12.64 -34.00
N PRO A 28 -9.83 -13.32 -35.10
CA PRO A 28 -8.73 -12.87 -35.93
C PRO A 28 -9.11 -11.55 -36.62
N PHE A 29 -8.28 -10.52 -36.45
CA PHE A 29 -8.46 -9.22 -37.10
C PHE A 29 -8.23 -9.32 -38.61
N PRO A 30 -9.16 -8.85 -39.47
CA PRO A 30 -8.80 -8.44 -40.82
C PRO A 30 -8.24 -7.01 -40.77
N ILE A 31 -6.99 -6.85 -41.22
CA ILE A 31 -6.42 -5.54 -41.54
C ILE A 31 -7.22 -4.96 -42.70
N LYS A 32 -7.98 -3.90 -42.46
CA LYS A 32 -8.65 -3.11 -43.50
C LYS A 32 -8.21 -1.66 -43.37
N ASP A 33 -7.61 -1.15 -44.44
CA ASP A 33 -7.20 0.23 -44.60
C ASP A 33 -8.41 1.17 -44.42
N ALA A 34 -8.33 2.08 -43.44
CA ALA A 34 -9.33 3.12 -43.20
C ALA A 34 -8.87 4.46 -43.80
N PRO A 35 -9.77 5.23 -44.44
CA PRO A 35 -9.46 6.54 -44.99
C PRO A 35 -9.39 7.61 -43.89
N ARG A 36 -8.40 8.51 -44.01
CA ARG A 36 -8.21 9.67 -43.13
C ARG A 36 -9.35 10.68 -43.28
N SER A 37 -9.96 11.08 -42.18
CA SER A 37 -10.89 12.22 -42.07
C SER A 37 -10.34 13.27 -41.07
N PRO A 38 -10.76 14.54 -41.17
CA PRO A 38 -9.99 15.68 -40.68
C PRO A 38 -10.23 16.00 -39.20
N LEU A 39 -9.19 16.60 -38.60
CA LEU A 39 -9.10 17.05 -37.21
C LEU A 39 -10.20 18.05 -36.85
N HIS A 40 -11.05 17.68 -35.90
CA HIS A 40 -11.84 18.61 -35.09
C HIS A 40 -11.27 18.64 -33.68
N PHE A 41 -10.89 19.83 -33.21
CA PHE A 41 -10.45 20.07 -31.84
C PHE A 41 -11.67 20.00 -30.91
N ALA A 42 -11.71 18.97 -30.07
CA ALA A 42 -12.67 18.86 -28.98
C ALA A 42 -12.17 19.63 -27.73
N PRO A 43 -13.07 20.17 -26.90
CA PRO A 43 -12.71 20.86 -25.66
C PRO A 43 -12.08 19.90 -24.64
N GLN A 44 -11.10 20.38 -23.87
CA GLN A 44 -10.44 19.60 -22.82
C GLN A 44 -11.45 19.15 -21.75
N PRO A 45 -11.46 17.86 -21.36
CA PRO A 45 -12.30 17.39 -20.27
C PRO A 45 -11.77 17.89 -18.92
N ALA A 46 -12.70 18.13 -18.00
CA ALA A 46 -12.40 18.53 -16.63
C ALA A 46 -11.55 17.47 -15.92
N THR A 47 -10.46 17.90 -15.29
CA THR A 47 -9.63 17.08 -14.41
C THR A 47 -10.42 16.71 -13.16
N THR A 48 -10.93 15.48 -13.10
CA THR A 48 -11.38 14.86 -11.85
C THR A 48 -10.15 14.40 -11.06
N HIS A 49 -10.04 14.83 -9.81
CA HIS A 49 -9.02 14.33 -8.89
C HIS A 49 -9.34 12.87 -8.50
N ASP A 50 -8.67 11.90 -9.12
CA ASP A 50 -8.72 10.50 -8.72
C ASP A 50 -7.81 10.29 -7.50
N VAL A 51 -8.38 9.82 -6.38
CA VAL A 51 -7.65 9.57 -5.14
C VAL A 51 -7.07 8.16 -5.18
N SER A 52 -5.75 8.03 -5.05
CA SER A 52 -5.09 6.74 -4.83
C SER A 52 -5.50 6.19 -3.46
N THR A 53 -6.29 5.12 -3.42
CA THR A 53 -6.75 4.50 -2.16
C THR A 53 -5.92 3.27 -1.83
N CYS A 54 -4.70 3.48 -1.34
CA CYS A 54 -3.97 2.45 -0.59
C CYS A 54 -4.49 2.29 0.86
N PHE A 55 -5.46 3.12 1.27
CA PHE A 55 -5.92 3.19 2.64
C PHE A 55 -7.24 2.45 2.82
N GLU A 56 -7.28 1.54 3.79
CA GLU A 56 -8.51 0.98 4.31
C GLU A 56 -9.15 2.02 5.26
N ILE A 57 -10.28 2.61 4.86
CA ILE A 57 -10.99 3.59 5.69
C ILE A 57 -11.83 2.85 6.72
N GLN A 58 -11.43 2.88 8.00
CA GLN A 58 -12.32 2.62 9.13
C GLN A 58 -12.56 3.92 9.91
N GLN A 59 -13.81 4.38 9.97
CA GLN A 59 -14.22 5.51 10.80
C GLN A 59 -14.43 5.05 12.24
N VAL A 60 -13.70 5.65 13.19
CA VAL A 60 -13.94 5.52 14.63
C VAL A 60 -14.34 6.89 15.18
N ILE A 61 -15.52 6.98 15.80
CA ILE A 61 -16.00 8.18 16.49
C ILE A 61 -15.55 8.07 17.95
N LEU A 62 -14.77 9.04 18.44
CA LEU A 62 -14.32 9.10 19.83
C LEU A 62 -15.08 10.20 20.62
N PRO A 63 -15.39 9.98 21.90
CA PRO A 63 -15.93 11.00 22.79
C PRO A 63 -14.83 11.96 23.28
N SER A 64 -15.17 13.23 23.48
CA SER A 64 -14.27 14.27 24.00
C SER A 64 -14.11 14.19 25.51
N VAL A 65 -12.87 14.30 26.02
CA VAL A 65 -12.56 14.42 27.45
C VAL A 65 -11.42 15.45 27.65
N PRO A 66 -11.38 16.21 28.78
CA PRO A 66 -10.69 17.49 28.85
C PRO A 66 -9.23 17.45 29.35
N ASN A 67 -8.50 18.52 29.02
CA ASN A 67 -7.12 18.84 29.40
C ASN A 67 -6.82 18.75 30.90
N PRO A 68 -5.60 18.31 31.25
CA PRO A 68 -4.85 18.85 32.38
C PRO A 68 -3.65 19.69 31.91
N LEU A 69 -3.56 20.89 32.49
CA LEU A 69 -2.41 21.79 32.46
C LEU A 69 -1.38 21.38 33.52
N ASP A 70 -0.14 21.77 33.20
CA ASP A 70 0.95 22.27 34.08
C ASP A 70 1.90 21.28 34.78
N GLY A 71 3.20 21.60 34.68
CA GLY A 71 4.24 21.00 35.54
C GLY A 71 5.64 20.82 34.94
N GLY A 72 6.39 21.91 34.76
CA GLY A 72 7.85 22.01 35.05
C GLY A 72 8.88 21.27 34.16
N ILE A 73 9.79 22.04 33.56
CA ILE A 73 10.98 21.53 32.83
C ILE A 73 12.06 21.09 33.83
N PRO A 74 12.52 19.82 33.83
CA PRO A 74 13.69 19.39 34.62
C PRO A 74 15.02 19.72 33.90
N PRO A 75 16.13 19.87 34.64
CA PRO A 75 17.45 20.16 34.08
C PRO A 75 18.01 18.99 33.27
N ALA A 76 18.86 19.31 32.28
CA ALA A 76 19.48 18.34 31.37
C ALA A 76 20.38 17.34 32.11
N PRO A 77 20.23 16.02 31.88
CA PRO A 77 21.07 15.01 32.51
C PRO A 77 22.47 14.93 31.88
N GLU A 78 23.47 14.72 32.72
CA GLU A 78 24.80 14.25 32.33
C GLU A 78 24.68 12.83 31.73
N TYR A 79 25.33 12.62 30.58
CA TYR A 79 25.39 11.32 29.91
C TYR A 79 26.28 10.35 30.71
N VAL A 80 25.65 9.39 31.37
CA VAL A 80 26.32 8.22 31.96
C VAL A 80 26.13 7.06 30.99
N GLU A 81 27.22 6.59 30.39
CA GLU A 81 27.25 5.34 29.62
C GLU A 81 27.31 4.15 30.57
N ASP A 82 26.18 3.75 31.15
CA ASP A 82 26.05 2.43 31.76
C ASP A 82 24.56 2.01 31.76
N PHE A 83 24.13 1.40 30.66
CA PHE A 83 22.79 0.83 30.52
C PHE A 83 22.90 -0.69 30.53
N ASP A 84 22.92 -1.28 31.72
CA ASP A 84 22.48 -2.66 31.93
C ASP A 84 20.94 -2.66 31.75
N THR A 85 20.53 -2.57 30.48
CA THR A 85 19.13 -2.43 30.10
C THR A 85 18.49 -3.80 30.12
N GLU A 86 17.79 -4.09 31.21
CA GLU A 86 16.75 -5.11 31.22
C GLU A 86 15.87 -4.90 29.98
N LEU A 87 15.86 -5.89 29.07
CA LEU A 87 15.27 -5.76 27.74
C LEU A 87 13.76 -5.55 27.87
N VAL A 88 13.33 -4.29 27.95
CA VAL A 88 11.91 -3.93 27.90
C VAL A 88 11.36 -4.47 26.58
N PRO A 89 10.27 -5.25 26.61
CA PRO A 89 9.69 -5.80 25.39
C PRO A 89 9.18 -4.65 24.51
N VAL A 90 9.88 -4.39 23.41
CA VAL A 90 9.48 -3.38 22.43
C VAL A 90 8.46 -3.98 21.47
N THR A 91 7.33 -3.30 21.28
CA THR A 91 6.37 -3.67 20.23
C THR A 91 6.97 -3.36 18.86
N VAL A 92 7.10 -4.36 18.00
CA VAL A 92 7.68 -4.17 16.65
C VAL A 92 6.59 -4.26 15.60
N VAL A 93 6.34 -3.15 14.92
CA VAL A 93 5.43 -3.10 13.77
C VAL A 93 6.21 -3.34 12.49
N ARG A 94 5.83 -4.36 11.73
CA ARG A 94 6.46 -4.69 10.45
C ARG A 94 5.57 -4.21 9.31
N ALA A 95 6.20 -3.71 8.25
CA ALA A 95 5.51 -3.49 6.99
C ALA A 95 5.06 -4.83 6.40
N VAL A 96 3.84 -4.86 5.87
CA VAL A 96 3.38 -5.95 5.00
C VAL A 96 3.33 -5.46 3.57
N ASN A 97 3.80 -6.30 2.65
CA ASN A 97 3.65 -6.04 1.23
C ASN A 97 2.17 -6.09 0.87
N LYS A 98 1.68 -5.00 0.31
CA LYS A 98 0.31 -4.85 -0.17
C LYS A 98 0.34 -4.38 -1.61
N TRP A 99 -0.54 -4.95 -2.43
CA TRP A 99 -0.79 -4.41 -3.75
C TRP A 99 -1.56 -3.09 -3.61
N CYS A 100 -1.18 -2.11 -4.41
CA CYS A 100 -1.84 -0.82 -4.48
C CYS A 100 -2.12 -0.48 -5.93
N GLY A 101 -3.40 -0.36 -6.28
CA GLY A 101 -3.79 0.06 -7.61
C GLY A 101 -3.99 1.58 -7.71
N ARG A 102 -3.74 2.15 -8.89
CA ARG A 102 -4.10 3.53 -9.23
C ARG A 102 -4.67 3.62 -10.65
N VAL A 103 -5.62 4.51 -10.87
CA VAL A 103 -6.04 4.89 -12.23
C VAL A 103 -4.96 5.79 -12.83
N VAL A 104 -4.34 5.35 -13.92
CA VAL A 104 -3.26 6.05 -14.62
C VAL A 104 -3.81 6.95 -15.72
N SER A 105 -4.74 6.44 -16.53
CA SER A 105 -5.36 7.22 -17.60
C SER A 105 -6.80 6.81 -17.87
N ARG A 106 -7.52 7.72 -18.54
CA ARG A 106 -8.88 7.54 -19.03
C ARG A 106 -8.92 8.08 -20.46
N GLU A 107 -9.10 7.19 -21.43
CA GLU A 107 -9.00 7.52 -22.85
C GLU A 107 -10.24 7.04 -23.60
N SER A 108 -10.41 7.48 -24.84
CA SER A 108 -11.44 6.89 -25.71
C SER A 108 -10.99 5.51 -26.17
N ASP A 109 -11.88 4.52 -26.05
CA ASP A 109 -11.62 3.19 -26.57
C ASP A 109 -11.79 3.18 -28.10
N PRO A 110 -10.81 2.68 -28.86
CA PRO A 110 -10.84 2.65 -30.33
C PRO A 110 -12.00 1.84 -30.91
N ASP A 111 -12.53 0.87 -30.15
CA ASP A 111 -13.65 0.02 -30.58
C ASP A 111 -14.99 0.60 -30.08
N ASN A 112 -14.99 1.78 -29.46
CA ASN A 112 -16.14 2.41 -28.81
C ASN A 112 -16.82 1.49 -27.76
N LEU A 113 -16.01 0.67 -27.08
CA LEU A 113 -16.41 -0.21 -25.99
C LEU A 113 -16.00 0.39 -24.64
N ALA A 114 -16.66 -0.02 -23.54
CA ALA A 114 -16.10 0.21 -22.22
C ALA A 114 -15.07 -0.89 -21.92
N SER A 115 -13.82 -0.50 -21.66
CA SER A 115 -12.72 -1.42 -21.43
C SER A 115 -11.79 -0.99 -20.30
N VAL A 116 -11.16 -1.95 -19.64
CA VAL A 116 -10.21 -1.71 -18.55
C VAL A 116 -8.93 -2.47 -18.84
N VAL A 117 -7.83 -1.74 -18.95
CA VAL A 117 -6.48 -2.30 -18.99
C VAL A 117 -5.94 -2.30 -17.58
N VAL A 118 -5.44 -3.45 -17.15
CA VAL A 118 -4.86 -3.64 -15.82
C VAL A 118 -3.44 -4.10 -16.00
N GLU A 119 -2.51 -3.31 -15.53
CA GLU A 119 -1.08 -3.59 -15.60
C GLU A 119 -0.54 -3.92 -14.21
N VAL A 120 0.26 -4.97 -14.11
CA VAL A 120 1.03 -5.30 -12.92
C VAL A 120 2.49 -5.41 -13.35
N PRO A 121 3.26 -4.30 -13.35
CA PRO A 121 4.59 -4.26 -13.95
C PRO A 121 5.48 -5.38 -13.42
N GLU A 122 6.22 -6.04 -14.31
CA GLU A 122 7.14 -7.13 -13.96
C GLU A 122 6.48 -8.42 -13.41
N HIS A 123 5.15 -8.48 -13.34
CA HIS A 123 4.43 -9.64 -12.79
C HIS A 123 3.43 -10.23 -13.80
N THR A 124 3.73 -11.43 -14.30
CA THR A 124 2.82 -12.24 -15.12
C THR A 124 2.07 -13.27 -14.28
N GLY A 125 0.90 -13.71 -14.74
CA GLY A 125 0.11 -14.73 -14.04
C GLY A 125 -0.59 -14.24 -12.76
N MET A 126 -0.67 -12.92 -12.55
CA MET A 126 -1.30 -12.34 -11.37
C MET A 126 -2.82 -12.35 -11.52
N LEU A 127 -3.51 -13.00 -10.57
CA LEU A 127 -4.96 -13.01 -10.53
C LEU A 127 -5.51 -11.59 -10.30
N ILE A 128 -6.31 -11.11 -11.25
CA ILE A 128 -7.01 -9.84 -11.19
C ILE A 128 -8.49 -10.12 -10.98
N ASN A 129 -9.09 -9.43 -10.02
CA ASN A 129 -10.50 -9.55 -9.67
C ASN A 129 -11.21 -8.24 -9.97
N LEU A 130 -12.08 -8.22 -10.99
CA LEU A 130 -12.94 -7.08 -11.32
C LEU A 130 -14.36 -7.36 -10.84
N LYS A 131 -14.87 -6.55 -9.92
CA LYS A 131 -16.19 -6.70 -9.32
C LYS A 131 -17.13 -5.58 -9.75
N ILE A 132 -18.35 -5.94 -10.11
CA ILE A 132 -19.50 -5.04 -10.32
C ILE A 132 -20.69 -5.62 -9.57
N ASP A 133 -21.27 -4.84 -8.65
CA ASP A 133 -22.33 -5.30 -7.75
C ASP A 133 -21.98 -6.65 -7.10
N ASN A 134 -22.71 -7.72 -7.43
CA ASN A 134 -22.50 -9.09 -6.93
C ASN A 134 -21.80 -10.01 -7.95
N VAL A 135 -21.35 -9.48 -9.07
CA VAL A 135 -20.65 -10.24 -10.12
C VAL A 135 -19.15 -10.03 -9.99
N LEU A 136 -18.42 -11.14 -9.95
CA LEU A 136 -16.96 -11.18 -9.98
C LEU A 136 -16.49 -11.70 -11.34
N LEU A 137 -15.68 -10.91 -12.02
CA LEU A 137 -14.93 -11.29 -13.21
C LEU A 137 -13.48 -11.51 -12.81
N GLN A 138 -12.86 -12.56 -13.34
CA GLN A 138 -11.47 -12.89 -13.05
C GLN A 138 -10.65 -12.91 -14.33
N GLY A 139 -9.41 -12.46 -14.21
CA GLY A 139 -8.41 -12.48 -15.27
C GLY A 139 -7.03 -12.71 -14.68
N SER A 140 -6.03 -12.93 -15.54
CA SER A 140 -4.65 -13.10 -15.12
C SER A 140 -3.72 -12.32 -16.03
N THR A 141 -2.74 -11.58 -15.48
CA THR A 141 -1.80 -10.81 -16.30
C THR A 141 -1.09 -11.71 -17.32
N GLY A 142 -1.02 -11.26 -18.57
CA GLY A 142 -0.40 -12.00 -19.66
C GLY A 142 -1.32 -12.98 -20.41
N GLU A 143 -2.56 -13.24 -19.95
CA GLU A 143 -3.49 -14.13 -20.66
C GLU A 143 -4.27 -13.45 -21.80
N ALA A 144 -4.59 -12.15 -21.65
CA ALA A 144 -5.48 -11.44 -22.58
C ALA A 144 -5.04 -9.99 -22.89
N GLY A 145 -3.82 -9.62 -22.48
CA GLY A 145 -3.25 -8.29 -22.71
C GLY A 145 -2.51 -8.18 -24.05
N ASN A 146 -2.25 -6.94 -24.49
CA ASN A 146 -1.31 -6.67 -25.59
C ASN A 146 0.16 -6.77 -25.15
N ALA A 147 0.39 -6.81 -23.83
CA ALA A 147 1.68 -6.87 -23.17
C ALA A 147 1.68 -8.01 -22.14
N PRO A 148 2.86 -8.57 -21.80
CA PRO A 148 2.96 -9.71 -20.88
C PRO A 148 2.46 -9.40 -19.47
N PHE A 149 2.46 -8.14 -19.06
CA PHE A 149 2.10 -7.69 -17.72
C PHE A 149 0.68 -7.13 -17.62
N ASP A 150 -0.07 -7.19 -18.72
CA ASP A 150 -1.41 -6.61 -18.81
C ASP A 150 -2.51 -7.66 -18.86
N TYR A 151 -3.69 -7.26 -18.41
CA TYR A 151 -4.95 -7.94 -18.71
C TYR A 151 -5.99 -6.91 -19.15
N LEU A 152 -6.80 -7.28 -20.14
CA LEU A 152 -7.79 -6.39 -20.74
C LEU A 152 -9.21 -6.95 -20.57
N TYR A 153 -10.02 -6.27 -19.76
CA TYR A 153 -11.46 -6.48 -19.72
C TYR A 153 -12.11 -5.68 -20.85
N ARG A 154 -12.91 -6.32 -21.70
CA ARG A 154 -13.64 -5.68 -22.82
C ARG A 154 -15.15 -5.79 -22.65
N SER A 155 -15.87 -4.94 -23.38
CA SER A 155 -17.34 -4.98 -23.49
C SER A 155 -18.04 -4.89 -22.13
N LEU A 156 -17.45 -4.12 -21.21
CA LEU A 156 -18.05 -3.84 -19.92
C LEU A 156 -19.31 -2.98 -20.12
N GLN A 157 -20.24 -3.06 -19.15
CA GLN A 157 -21.34 -2.11 -19.11
C GLN A 157 -20.86 -0.82 -18.47
N PRO A 158 -21.39 0.36 -18.85
CA PRO A 158 -21.14 1.58 -18.10
C PRO A 158 -21.56 1.41 -16.65
N GLY A 159 -20.74 1.84 -15.70
CA GLY A 159 -21.02 1.62 -14.29
C GLY A 159 -19.83 1.85 -13.37
N ARG A 160 -20.04 1.56 -12.08
CA ARG A 160 -19.02 1.65 -11.04
C ARG A 160 -18.47 0.26 -10.73
N TYR A 161 -17.16 0.13 -10.78
CA TYR A 161 -16.42 -1.10 -10.60
C TYR A 161 -15.45 -0.99 -9.43
N SER A 162 -15.09 -2.14 -8.88
CA SER A 162 -13.96 -2.30 -7.96
C SER A 162 -13.01 -3.32 -8.56
N ILE A 163 -11.71 -3.05 -8.57
CA ILE A 163 -10.70 -4.00 -9.06
C ILE A 163 -9.60 -4.24 -8.04
N SER A 164 -9.14 -5.49 -7.88
CA SER A 164 -8.05 -5.85 -6.96
C SER A 164 -7.15 -6.96 -7.53
N ILE A 165 -6.01 -7.20 -6.87
CA ILE A 165 -5.06 -8.27 -7.17
C ILE A 165 -5.09 -9.32 -6.07
N GLY A 166 -5.11 -10.60 -6.45
CA GLY A 166 -5.10 -11.74 -5.53
C GLY A 166 -6.42 -11.94 -4.77
N GLU A 167 -6.42 -12.79 -3.75
CA GLU A 167 -7.63 -13.20 -3.02
C GLU A 167 -8.22 -12.14 -2.06
N GLY A 168 -7.64 -10.94 -2.01
CA GLY A 168 -8.00 -9.90 -1.05
C GLY A 168 -8.61 -8.63 -1.65
N ILE A 169 -9.22 -7.83 -0.76
CA ILE A 169 -9.69 -6.46 -1.04
C ILE A 169 -8.61 -5.39 -0.80
N SER A 170 -7.47 -5.77 -0.21
CA SER A 170 -6.39 -4.82 0.09
C SER A 170 -5.89 -4.21 -1.22
N GLY A 171 -5.97 -2.88 -1.32
CA GLY A 171 -5.57 -2.13 -2.51
C GLY A 171 -6.58 -2.10 -3.64
N ALA A 172 -7.86 -2.42 -3.37
CA ALA A 172 -8.89 -2.34 -4.40
C ALA A 172 -9.07 -0.90 -4.92
N VAL A 173 -9.13 -0.74 -6.24
CA VAL A 173 -9.39 0.54 -6.90
C VAL A 173 -10.86 0.60 -7.27
N ILE A 174 -11.55 1.63 -6.80
CA ILE A 174 -12.93 1.91 -7.17
C ILE A 174 -12.95 2.98 -8.26
N PHE A 175 -13.60 2.69 -9.39
CA PHE A 175 -13.67 3.60 -10.52
C PHE A 175 -15.01 3.50 -11.25
N SER A 176 -15.39 4.56 -11.95
CA SER A 176 -16.51 4.53 -12.90
C SER A 176 -15.98 4.45 -14.32
N ILE A 177 -16.71 3.77 -15.20
CA ILE A 177 -16.41 3.69 -16.63
C ILE A 177 -17.67 4.00 -17.45
N GLU A 178 -17.48 4.77 -18.53
CA GLU A 178 -18.53 5.10 -19.49
C GLU A 178 -18.42 4.30 -20.79
N ARG A 179 -19.46 4.33 -21.61
CA ARG A 179 -19.42 3.69 -22.93
C ARG A 179 -18.38 4.38 -23.80
N GLY A 180 -17.53 3.59 -24.46
CA GLY A 180 -16.46 4.10 -25.32
C GLY A 180 -15.26 4.65 -24.56
N GLN A 181 -15.18 4.39 -23.25
CA GLN A 181 -14.03 4.75 -22.43
C GLN A 181 -13.13 3.53 -22.17
N ARG A 182 -11.83 3.77 -22.19
CA ARG A 182 -10.80 2.86 -21.72
C ARG A 182 -10.18 3.43 -20.45
N VAL A 183 -10.15 2.66 -19.38
CA VAL A 183 -9.48 3.02 -18.12
C VAL A 183 -8.22 2.18 -17.98
N HIS A 184 -7.07 2.82 -17.76
CA HIS A 184 -5.81 2.13 -17.46
C HIS A 184 -5.55 2.20 -15.97
N ILE A 185 -5.39 1.03 -15.35
CA ILE A 185 -5.09 0.87 -13.93
C ILE A 185 -3.78 0.12 -13.79
N THR A 186 -2.88 0.61 -12.96
CA THR A 186 -1.61 -0.05 -12.65
C THR A 186 -1.59 -0.44 -11.18
N PHE A 187 -1.14 -1.66 -10.88
CA PHE A 187 -0.89 -2.13 -9.53
C PHE A 187 0.61 -2.25 -9.25
N GLU A 188 1.05 -1.65 -8.15
CA GLU A 188 2.42 -1.74 -7.65
C GLU A 188 2.39 -2.34 -6.24
N GLN A 189 3.42 -3.11 -5.88
CA GLN A 189 3.59 -3.52 -4.49
C GLN A 189 4.12 -2.34 -3.68
N THR A 190 3.45 -2.02 -2.59
CA THR A 190 3.89 -1.06 -1.59
C THR A 190 3.97 -1.74 -0.24
N SER A 191 4.74 -1.17 0.68
CA SER A 191 4.83 -1.65 2.05
C SER A 191 4.06 -0.72 2.98
N ALA A 192 3.04 -1.22 3.67
CA ALA A 192 2.31 -0.45 4.68
C ALA A 192 2.06 -1.32 5.92
N SER A 193 1.78 -0.69 7.06
CA SER A 193 1.46 -1.46 8.27
C SER A 193 0.10 -2.16 8.19
N GLU A 194 -0.08 -3.19 9.01
CA GLU A 194 -1.35 -3.87 9.20
C GLU A 194 -2.38 -2.98 9.94
N VAL A 195 -3.66 -3.27 9.72
CA VAL A 195 -4.80 -2.68 10.43
C VAL A 195 -5.51 -3.83 11.15
N PRO A 196 -5.81 -3.74 12.47
CA PRO A 196 -5.60 -2.59 13.36
C PRO A 196 -4.12 -2.34 13.70
N ARG A 197 -3.79 -1.08 13.98
CA ARG A 197 -2.44 -0.64 14.30
C ARG A 197 -2.00 -1.23 15.65
N PRO A 198 -0.88 -1.95 15.74
CA PRO A 198 -0.35 -2.38 17.03
C PRO A 198 -0.02 -1.18 17.92
N ALA A 199 -0.40 -1.25 19.19
CA ALA A 199 -0.09 -0.24 20.20
C ALA A 199 0.81 -0.85 21.28
N ALA A 200 1.79 -0.08 21.73
CA ALA A 200 2.61 -0.41 22.89
C ALA A 200 1.83 -0.19 24.19
N GLN A 201 2.36 -0.72 25.30
CA GLN A 201 1.77 -0.57 26.63
C GLN A 201 1.67 0.89 27.08
N THR A 202 2.53 1.75 26.55
CA THR A 202 2.56 3.20 26.74
C THR A 202 1.42 3.94 26.02
N GLY A 203 0.61 3.23 25.23
CA GLY A 203 -0.45 3.80 24.39
C GLY A 203 0.03 4.32 23.04
N TRP A 204 1.33 4.32 22.77
CA TRP A 204 1.85 4.72 21.47
C TRP A 204 1.64 3.64 20.41
N SER A 205 1.25 4.06 19.21
CA SER A 205 1.30 3.25 18.00
C SER A 205 2.34 3.81 17.03
N GLY A 206 2.84 2.94 16.17
CA GLY A 206 3.81 3.25 15.13
C GLY A 206 3.40 2.52 13.85
N TYR A 207 3.35 3.21 12.72
CA TYR A 207 2.90 2.61 11.48
C TYR A 207 3.45 3.32 10.25
N ILE A 208 3.57 2.56 9.16
CA ILE A 208 3.98 3.04 7.85
C ILE A 208 2.73 3.48 7.10
N THR A 209 2.69 4.76 6.73
CA THR A 209 1.58 5.37 5.99
C THR A 209 1.78 5.31 4.49
N SER A 210 3.02 5.33 4.04
CA SER A 210 3.40 5.23 2.64
C SER A 210 4.78 4.61 2.55
N ASN A 211 5.02 3.82 1.52
CA ASN A 211 6.36 3.39 1.16
C ASN A 211 6.40 3.13 -0.34
N THR A 212 7.14 3.96 -1.06
CA THR A 212 7.32 3.83 -2.52
C THR A 212 8.45 2.88 -2.89
N SER A 213 9.17 2.32 -1.90
CA SER A 213 10.17 1.32 -2.19
C SER A 213 9.53 0.02 -2.67
N THR A 214 10.14 -0.55 -3.70
CA THR A 214 9.83 -1.89 -4.16
C THR A 214 10.45 -2.93 -3.22
N ILE A 215 10.15 -4.21 -3.43
CA ILE A 215 10.82 -5.30 -2.72
C ILE A 215 12.21 -5.64 -3.28
N ILE A 216 12.59 -5.02 -4.40
CA ILE A 216 13.83 -5.31 -5.12
C ILE A 216 14.83 -4.19 -4.81
N PRO A 217 16.00 -4.52 -4.22
CA PRO A 217 17.06 -3.53 -4.04
C PRO A 217 17.45 -2.84 -5.36
N TYR A 218 17.47 -1.52 -5.34
CA TYR A 218 17.84 -0.66 -6.45
C TYR A 218 19.14 0.11 -6.15
N GLN A 219 20.01 0.23 -7.16
CA GLN A 219 21.26 1.00 -7.04
C GLN A 219 21.04 2.49 -7.28
N GLY A 220 20.16 3.09 -6.47
CA GLY A 220 19.78 4.49 -6.56
C GLY A 220 20.68 5.43 -5.76
N PRO A 221 20.34 6.74 -5.75
CA PRO A 221 21.04 7.74 -4.94
C PRO A 221 20.85 7.57 -3.43
N GLY A 222 20.00 6.64 -3.00
CA GLY A 222 19.62 6.39 -1.61
C GLY A 222 18.13 6.63 -1.39
N SER A 223 17.57 5.91 -0.42
CA SER A 223 16.19 6.06 0.04
C SER A 223 16.05 7.14 1.12
N LEU A 224 14.79 7.53 1.34
CA LEU A 224 14.38 8.46 2.38
C LEU A 224 13.38 7.80 3.34
N ILE A 225 13.53 8.03 4.63
CA ILE A 225 12.50 7.75 5.64
C ILE A 225 12.13 9.07 6.30
N ILE A 226 10.87 9.46 6.18
CA ILE A 226 10.28 10.59 6.89
C ILE A 226 9.52 10.01 8.09
N VAL A 227 9.83 10.48 9.28
CA VAL A 227 9.15 10.06 10.51
C VAL A 227 8.45 11.25 11.15
N ARG A 228 7.23 11.05 11.66
CA ARG A 228 6.46 12.05 12.41
C ARG A 228 5.96 11.44 13.71
N GLY A 229 5.89 12.25 14.77
CA GLY A 229 5.34 11.83 16.05
C GLY A 229 5.85 12.67 17.21
N GLY A 230 5.20 12.55 18.37
CA GLY A 230 5.57 13.34 19.54
C GLY A 230 5.42 14.86 19.34
N GLY A 231 6.20 15.63 20.10
CA GLY A 231 6.32 17.09 19.96
C GLY A 231 7.71 17.48 19.44
N PRO A 232 7.95 18.77 19.12
CA PRO A 232 9.25 19.23 18.65
C PRO A 232 10.37 18.85 19.62
N GLY A 233 11.48 18.32 19.09
CA GLY A 233 12.62 17.83 19.86
C GLY A 233 12.50 16.39 20.36
N SER A 234 11.37 15.70 20.14
CA SER A 234 11.24 14.26 20.42
C SER A 234 12.27 13.43 19.61
N PRO A 235 13.04 12.51 20.24
CA PRO A 235 14.08 11.76 19.53
C PRO A 235 13.56 10.51 18.83
N PHE A 236 14.00 10.33 17.59
CA PHE A 236 13.86 9.11 16.81
C PHE A 236 15.23 8.47 16.58
N LEU A 237 15.33 7.17 16.83
CA LEU A 237 16.53 6.37 16.57
C LEU A 237 16.29 5.47 15.36
N LEU A 238 17.14 5.58 14.34
CA LEU A 238 17.18 4.68 13.20
C LEU A 238 18.34 3.70 13.34
N GLN A 239 18.08 2.41 13.15
CA GLN A 239 19.10 1.35 13.17
C GLN A 239 18.97 0.47 11.94
N SER A 240 20.09 0.04 11.35
CA SER A 240 20.11 -0.99 10.31
C SER A 240 20.56 -2.34 10.87
N GLU A 241 20.24 -3.43 10.16
CA GLU A 241 20.74 -4.78 10.51
C GLU A 241 22.28 -4.87 10.47
N GLY A 242 22.94 -4.00 9.68
CA GLY A 242 24.39 -3.93 9.57
C GLY A 242 25.10 -3.13 10.67
N GLY A 243 24.38 -2.70 11.70
CA GLY A 243 24.93 -1.96 12.84
C GLY A 243 25.07 -0.44 12.64
N TYR A 244 24.61 0.09 11.51
CA TYR A 244 24.48 1.55 11.35
C TYR A 244 23.38 2.07 12.29
N SER A 245 23.63 3.20 12.96
CA SER A 245 22.69 3.82 13.88
C SER A 245 22.81 5.34 13.84
N VAL A 246 21.69 6.05 13.79
CA VAL A 246 21.65 7.51 13.79
C VAL A 246 20.40 8.01 14.49
N ARG A 247 20.51 9.15 15.19
CA ARG A 247 19.40 9.81 15.85
C ARG A 247 19.04 11.11 15.13
N ASN A 248 17.75 11.35 14.97
CA ASN A 248 17.20 12.65 14.55
C ASN A 248 16.05 13.06 15.47
N PHE A 249 15.61 14.31 15.35
CA PHE A 249 14.64 14.90 16.26
C PHE A 249 13.44 15.44 15.49
N ALA A 250 12.23 15.24 16.04
CA ALA A 250 11.00 15.81 15.52
C ALA A 250 11.13 17.34 15.37
N GLY A 251 10.67 17.87 14.23
CA GLY A 251 10.77 19.29 13.90
C GLY A 251 12.07 19.72 13.25
N SER A 252 13.05 18.81 13.06
CA SER A 252 14.27 19.12 12.31
C SER A 252 14.02 19.36 10.81
N LYS A 253 12.86 18.95 10.31
CA LYS A 253 12.48 18.99 8.90
C LYS A 253 11.06 19.54 8.71
N PRO A 254 10.85 20.84 8.97
CA PRO A 254 9.52 21.46 8.93
C PRO A 254 8.89 21.43 7.54
N GLU A 255 9.67 21.27 6.47
CA GLU A 255 9.15 21.05 5.11
C GLU A 255 8.28 19.79 4.98
N HIS A 256 8.44 18.82 5.90
CA HIS A 256 7.64 17.59 5.97
C HIS A 256 6.58 17.64 7.08
N GLY A 257 6.44 18.76 7.79
CA GLY A 257 5.52 18.99 8.91
C GLY A 257 6.21 19.33 10.24
N ASP A 258 5.49 20.00 11.14
CA ASP A 258 6.05 20.61 12.36
C ASP A 258 6.76 19.61 13.31
N ASN A 259 6.33 18.34 13.31
CA ASN A 259 6.91 17.28 14.15
C ASN A 259 7.64 16.21 13.31
N ALA A 260 8.15 16.58 12.13
CA ALA A 260 8.81 15.65 11.23
C ALA A 260 10.34 15.62 11.41
N ALA A 261 10.92 14.44 11.18
CA ALA A 261 12.35 14.22 11.01
C ALA A 261 12.59 13.36 9.78
N GLU A 262 13.79 13.45 9.20
CA GLU A 262 14.15 12.76 7.95
C GLU A 262 15.44 11.97 8.12
N PHE A 263 15.47 10.76 7.60
CA PHE A 263 16.69 9.96 7.42
C PHE A 263 16.89 9.72 5.92
N GLY A 264 17.91 10.35 5.33
CA GLY A 264 18.19 10.27 3.90
C GLY A 264 19.49 9.54 3.57
N GLY A 265 19.70 9.26 2.28
CA GLY A 265 20.90 8.58 1.79
C GLY A 265 20.99 7.13 2.21
N LEU A 266 19.85 6.49 2.47
CA LEU A 266 19.81 5.13 3.00
C LEU A 266 20.06 4.13 1.88
N SER A 267 21.02 3.22 2.10
CA SER A 267 21.22 2.07 1.20
C SER A 267 20.03 1.11 1.27
N PRO A 268 19.81 0.27 0.25
CA PRO A 268 18.76 -0.73 0.28
C PRO A 268 18.91 -1.63 1.52
N GLY A 269 17.82 -1.87 2.25
CA GLY A 269 17.86 -2.67 3.46
C GLY A 269 16.67 -2.45 4.39
N ARG A 270 16.68 -3.22 5.49
CA ARG A 270 15.71 -3.07 6.58
C ARG A 270 16.27 -2.15 7.65
N TYR A 271 15.42 -1.22 8.08
CA TYR A 271 15.71 -0.27 9.12
C TYR A 271 14.64 -0.36 10.21
N ARG A 272 15.08 -0.25 11.46
CA ARG A 272 14.23 -0.16 12.64
C ARG A 272 14.24 1.28 13.13
N ILE A 273 13.06 1.86 13.24
CA ILE A 273 12.85 3.22 13.74
C ILE A 273 12.21 3.09 15.12
N THR A 274 12.86 3.60 16.15
CA THR A 274 12.35 3.61 17.52
C THR A 274 12.00 5.03 17.89
N PHE A 275 10.80 5.23 18.44
CA PHE A 275 10.47 6.47 19.13
C PHE A 275 10.88 6.32 20.60
N GLU A 276 11.92 7.04 21.01
CA GLU A 276 12.49 6.87 22.35
C GLU A 276 11.47 7.24 23.44
N GLY A 277 11.32 6.37 24.44
CA GLY A 277 10.33 6.51 25.52
C GLY A 277 8.92 6.03 25.18
N ALA A 278 8.68 5.51 23.97
CA ALA A 278 7.36 5.03 23.54
C ALA A 278 7.22 3.50 23.55
N ASP A 279 8.27 2.73 23.87
CA ASP A 279 8.29 1.26 23.86
C ASP A 279 7.77 0.60 22.56
N ILE A 280 7.96 1.30 21.44
CA ILE A 280 7.53 0.88 20.11
C ILE A 280 8.61 1.15 19.08
N ALA A 281 8.71 0.24 18.11
CA ALA A 281 9.53 0.39 16.94
C ALA A 281 8.78 -0.01 15.67
N VAL A 282 9.13 0.64 14.56
CA VAL A 282 8.63 0.33 13.23
C VAL A 282 9.79 -0.19 12.40
N GLU A 283 9.64 -1.37 11.82
CA GLU A 283 10.58 -1.92 10.84
C GLU A 283 10.09 -1.64 9.42
N VAL A 284 10.94 -0.98 8.64
CA VAL A 284 10.68 -0.60 7.26
C VAL A 284 11.80 -1.11 6.35
N PHE A 285 11.42 -1.69 5.21
CA PHE A 285 12.36 -1.94 4.12
C PHE A 285 12.37 -0.74 3.19
N VAL A 286 13.56 -0.32 2.76
CA VAL A 286 13.72 0.64 1.68
C VAL A 286 14.65 0.06 0.61
N ASP A 287 14.40 0.40 -0.64
CA ASP A 287 15.05 -0.18 -1.82
C ASP A 287 16.25 0.62 -2.35
N GLY A 288 16.61 1.74 -1.72
CA GLY A 288 17.71 2.60 -2.18
C GLY A 288 17.30 3.70 -3.19
N ALA A 289 16.01 3.85 -3.50
CA ALA A 289 15.49 5.00 -4.25
C ALA A 289 14.13 5.53 -3.73
N GLY A 290 13.34 4.68 -3.07
CA GLY A 290 12.01 5.03 -2.58
C GLY A 290 12.01 5.89 -1.32
N ILE A 291 10.81 6.36 -0.98
CA ILE A 291 10.50 7.17 0.19
C ILE A 291 9.49 6.41 1.05
N ALA A 292 9.77 6.29 2.34
CA ALA A 292 8.84 5.77 3.32
C ALA A 292 8.42 6.85 4.33
N GLU A 293 7.14 6.83 4.70
CA GLU A 293 6.57 7.72 5.72
C GLU A 293 6.08 6.91 6.92
N VAL A 294 6.61 7.23 8.10
CA VAL A 294 6.29 6.57 9.36
C VAL A 294 5.66 7.57 10.32
N ILE A 295 4.58 7.15 10.98
CA ILE A 295 3.91 7.95 12.00
C ILE A 295 3.95 7.19 13.33
N PHE A 296 4.28 7.91 14.39
CA PHE A 296 4.00 7.54 15.77
C PHE A 296 2.93 8.45 16.34
N ASP A 297 1.82 7.87 16.79
CA ASP A 297 0.72 8.60 17.43
C ASP A 297 0.31 7.95 18.75
N LEU A 298 -0.18 8.76 19.68
CA LEU A 298 -0.68 8.27 20.96
C LEU A 298 -2.15 7.86 20.76
N HIS A 299 -2.48 6.59 20.98
CA HIS A 299 -3.86 6.15 21.09
C HIS A 299 -4.45 6.75 22.38
N GLN A 300 -5.29 7.77 22.20
CA GLN A 300 -6.14 8.29 23.26
C GLN A 300 -7.47 7.52 23.32
#